data_AF-A0A7C8HNG7-F1
#
_entry.id   AF-A0A7C8HNG7-F1
#
_cell.length_a   1.000
_cell.length_b   1.000
_cell.length_c   1.000
_cell.angle_alpha   90.00
_cell.angle_beta   90.00
_cell.angle_gamma   90.00
#
_symmetry.space_group_name_H-M   'P 1'
#
loop_
_entity.id
_entity.type
_entity.pdbx_description
1 polymer ?
#
loop_
_entity_poly.entity_id
_entity_poly.type
_entity_poly.pdbx_seq_one_letter_code
_entity_poly.pdbx_strand_id
1 'polypeptide(L)'
;RAPRARAAARSARALFASLGDLTHPDVLLGSTVARGSLAIGVTAAGVAPGVGEVIARKVEAAVPAGYGRFLEAAARVHEEVAQALSDATARNVFWQSAAEAAFERDGPGALDDWDAWIFGRLRKG
;
A
#
# COMPACT_ATOMS: atom_id res chain seq x y z
N ARG A 1 -17.06 21.47 21.83
CA ARG A 1 -17.53 20.87 20.55
C ARG A 1 -17.21 19.38 20.44
N ALA A 2 -15.95 18.95 20.69
CA ALA A 2 -15.54 17.54 20.56
C ALA A 2 -16.30 16.53 21.45
N PRO A 3 -16.57 16.79 22.76
CA PRO A 3 -17.31 15.84 23.60
C PRO A 3 -18.73 15.56 23.10
N ARG A 4 -19.42 16.59 22.56
CA ARG A 4 -20.76 16.44 21.99
C ARG A 4 -20.75 15.65 20.68
N ALA A 5 -19.76 15.88 19.82
CA ALA A 5 -19.59 15.14 18.58
C ALA A 5 -19.32 13.65 18.85
N ARG A 6 -18.46 13.34 19.82
CA ARG A 6 -18.18 11.96 20.25
C ARG A 6 -19.41 11.27 20.84
N ALA A 7 -20.17 11.95 21.69
CA ALA A 7 -21.40 11.40 22.26
C ALA A 7 -22.43 11.09 21.17
N ALA A 8 -22.59 11.98 20.17
CA ALA A 8 -23.46 11.75 19.02
C ALA A 8 -23.00 10.54 18.20
N ALA A 9 -21.71 10.44 17.87
CA ALA A 9 -21.14 9.29 17.16
C ALA A 9 -21.43 7.97 17.91
N ARG A 10 -21.18 7.92 19.23
CA ARG A 10 -21.49 6.75 20.06
C ARG A 10 -22.98 6.39 20.04
N SER A 11 -23.87 7.37 20.16
CA SER A 11 -25.32 7.13 20.09
C SER A 11 -25.76 6.56 18.74
N ALA A 12 -25.05 6.90 17.67
CA ALA A 12 -25.26 6.40 16.32
C ALA A 12 -24.46 5.13 16.01
N ARG A 13 -23.70 4.58 16.97
CA ARG A 13 -22.75 3.46 16.78
C ARG A 13 -21.71 3.72 15.68
N ALA A 14 -21.31 4.98 15.50
CA ALA A 14 -20.27 5.41 14.57
C ALA A 14 -18.92 5.61 15.29
N LEU A 15 -17.82 5.40 14.56
CA LEU A 15 -16.47 5.70 15.04
C LEU A 15 -16.24 7.23 15.05
N PHE A 16 -15.61 7.73 16.10
CA PHE A 16 -15.22 9.14 16.21
C PHE A 16 -13.72 9.31 16.02
N ALA A 17 -13.33 10.20 15.10
CA ALA A 17 -11.98 10.69 14.94
C ALA A 17 -11.93 12.19 15.24
N SER A 18 -10.83 12.65 15.81
CA SER A 18 -10.59 14.07 16.08
C SER A 18 -9.22 14.47 15.56
N LEU A 19 -9.16 15.55 14.78
CA LEU A 19 -7.92 16.07 14.19
C LEU A 19 -7.16 17.01 15.15
N GLY A 20 -7.83 17.55 16.17
CA GLY A 20 -7.23 18.53 17.09
C GLY A 20 -7.14 18.09 18.55
N ASP A 21 -7.91 17.07 18.97
CA ASP A 21 -7.92 16.53 20.33
C ASP A 21 -7.62 15.03 20.27
N LEU A 22 -6.38 14.67 20.59
CA LEU A 22 -5.88 13.29 20.55
C LEU A 22 -6.15 12.51 21.84
N THR A 23 -6.75 13.14 22.86
CA THR A 23 -6.95 12.53 24.17
C THR A 23 -8.08 11.50 24.18
N HIS A 24 -9.04 11.62 23.25
CA HIS A 24 -10.25 10.82 23.22
C HIS A 24 -10.79 10.36 21.83
N PRO A 25 -9.97 10.14 20.79
CA PRO A 25 -10.45 9.53 19.55
C PRO A 25 -10.77 8.03 19.73
N ASP A 26 -11.74 7.52 18.99
CA ASP A 26 -11.95 6.07 18.86
C ASP A 26 -11.08 5.50 17.73
N VAL A 27 -10.74 6.31 16.73
CA VAL A 27 -9.75 5.99 15.68
C VAL A 27 -8.81 7.17 15.38
N LEU A 28 -7.57 6.86 15.03
CA LEU A 28 -6.57 7.84 14.62
C LEU A 28 -6.52 7.93 13.09
N LEU A 29 -6.66 9.15 12.58
CA LEU A 29 -6.43 9.44 11.17
C LEU A 29 -4.98 9.87 11.00
N GLY A 30 -4.27 9.15 10.14
CA GLY A 30 -2.88 9.38 9.82
C GLY A 30 -2.69 10.01 8.44
N SER A 31 -1.43 10.14 8.04
CA SER A 31 -1.07 10.45 6.66
C SER A 31 -1.27 9.21 5.78
N THR A 32 -1.50 9.40 4.48
CA THR A 32 -1.64 8.31 3.53
C THR A 32 -0.66 8.48 2.38
N VAL A 33 -0.02 7.39 1.97
CA VAL A 33 0.79 7.30 0.74
C VAL A 33 0.02 6.50 -0.29
N ALA A 34 -0.06 6.99 -1.53
CA ALA A 34 -0.72 6.30 -2.63
C ALA A 34 0.23 6.10 -3.82
N ARG A 35 0.22 4.89 -4.39
CA ARG A 35 1.06 4.46 -5.54
C ARG A 35 0.27 3.49 -6.42
N GLY A 36 -0.41 4.00 -7.45
CA GLY A 36 -1.33 3.17 -8.23
C GLY A 36 -2.43 2.60 -7.34
N SER A 37 -2.59 1.27 -7.32
CA SER A 37 -3.54 0.57 -6.45
C SER A 37 -3.04 0.34 -5.01
N LEU A 38 -1.78 0.67 -4.68
CA LEU A 38 -1.25 0.57 -3.31
C LEU A 38 -1.59 1.82 -2.49
N ALA A 39 -2.15 1.60 -1.30
CA ALA A 39 -2.36 2.62 -0.28
C ALA A 39 -1.69 2.20 1.04
N ILE A 40 -0.92 3.11 1.65
CA ILE A 40 -0.25 2.90 2.94
C ILE A 40 -0.71 3.97 3.91
N GLY A 41 -1.33 3.57 5.02
CA GLY A 41 -1.67 4.46 6.13
C GLY A 41 -0.53 4.57 7.13
N VAL A 42 -0.18 5.80 7.51
CA VAL A 42 0.87 6.11 8.49
C VAL A 42 0.27 6.87 9.66
N THR A 43 0.11 6.19 10.79
CA THR A 43 -0.41 6.77 12.04
C THR A 43 0.68 6.83 13.10
N ALA A 44 0.85 7.98 13.75
CA ALA A 44 1.77 8.17 14.87
C ALA A 44 1.02 8.82 16.04
N ALA A 45 0.58 7.99 17.00
CA ALA A 45 -0.17 8.45 18.17
C ALA A 45 0.73 9.16 19.18
N GLY A 46 0.19 10.18 19.86
CA GLY A 46 0.89 10.84 20.97
C GLY A 46 2.09 11.71 20.59
N VAL A 47 2.34 11.92 19.29
CA VAL A 47 3.37 12.82 18.76
C VAL A 47 2.76 13.92 17.90
N ALA A 48 3.53 14.96 17.59
CA ALA A 48 3.06 16.05 16.73
C ALA A 48 2.72 15.55 15.31
N PRO A 49 1.66 16.06 14.66
CA PRO A 49 1.21 15.59 13.33
C PRO A 49 2.31 15.56 12.27
N GLY A 50 3.20 16.56 12.27
CA GLY A 50 4.31 16.65 11.33
C GLY A 50 5.28 15.46 11.37
N VAL A 51 5.37 14.72 12.48
CA VAL A 51 6.19 13.49 12.57
C VAL A 51 5.63 12.42 11.62
N GLY A 52 4.31 12.20 11.65
CA GLY A 52 3.64 11.24 10.76
C GLY A 52 3.80 11.62 9.28
N GLU A 53 3.68 12.91 8.97
CA GLU A 53 3.87 13.42 7.61
C GLU A 53 5.29 13.20 7.09
N VAL A 54 6.32 13.42 7.93
CA VAL A 54 7.72 13.14 7.55
C VAL A 54 7.92 11.66 7.24
N ILE A 55 7.37 10.77 8.06
CA ILE A 55 7.46 9.32 7.83
C ILE A 55 6.72 8.93 6.55
N ALA A 56 5.52 9.45 6.33
CA ALA A 56 4.76 9.21 5.12
C ALA A 56 5.54 9.62 3.87
N ARG A 57 6.16 10.82 3.86
CA ARG A 57 7.02 11.25 2.73
C ARG A 57 8.23 10.33 2.52
N LYS A 58 8.82 9.79 3.60
CA LYS A 58 9.94 8.84 3.48
C LYS A 58 9.51 7.49 2.90
N VAL A 59 8.38 6.96 3.36
CA VAL A 59 7.77 5.74 2.79
C VAL A 59 7.42 5.97 1.33
N GLU A 60 6.80 7.10 1.03
CA GLU A 60 6.46 7.52 -0.31
C GLU A 60 7.66 7.59 -1.26
N ALA A 61 8.78 8.13 -0.77
CA ALA A 61 10.04 8.19 -1.52
C ALA A 61 10.73 6.83 -1.66
N ALA A 62 10.49 5.89 -0.73
CA ALA A 62 11.04 4.54 -0.80
C ALA A 62 10.32 3.66 -1.82
N VAL A 63 9.04 3.93 -2.13
CA VAL A 63 8.30 3.21 -3.18
C VAL A 63 8.63 3.81 -4.55
N PRO A 64 9.21 3.02 -5.48
CA PRO A 64 9.61 3.52 -6.79
C PRO A 64 8.41 4.04 -7.61
N ALA A 65 8.66 5.00 -8.49
CA ALA A 65 7.62 5.66 -9.27
C ALA A 65 6.91 4.70 -10.25
N GLY A 66 7.65 3.75 -10.81
CA GLY A 66 7.15 2.72 -11.72
C GLY A 66 6.37 1.60 -11.03
N TYR A 67 6.39 1.52 -9.69
CA TYR A 67 5.78 0.43 -8.95
C TYR A 67 4.26 0.34 -9.12
N GLY A 68 3.59 1.48 -9.34
CA GLY A 68 2.16 1.49 -9.66
C GLY A 68 1.83 0.70 -10.94
N ARG A 69 2.68 0.80 -11.97
CA ARG A 69 2.51 0.07 -13.24
C ARG A 69 2.73 -1.43 -13.07
N PHE A 70 3.67 -1.83 -12.21
CA PHE A 70 3.83 -3.23 -11.82
C PHE A 70 2.55 -3.78 -11.17
N LEU A 71 1.94 -3.03 -10.24
CA LEU A 71 0.71 -3.46 -9.57
C LEU A 71 -0.46 -3.61 -10.54
N GLU A 72 -0.59 -2.69 -11.50
CA GLU A 72 -1.60 -2.79 -12.57
C GLU A 72 -1.38 -4.03 -13.44
N ALA A 73 -0.14 -4.29 -13.84
CA ALA A 73 0.23 -5.48 -14.60
C ALA A 73 -0.04 -6.76 -13.81
N ALA A 74 0.39 -6.81 -12.55
CA ALA A 74 0.16 -7.94 -11.66
C ALA A 74 -1.34 -8.25 -11.53
N ALA A 75 -2.18 -7.23 -11.35
CA ALA A 75 -3.62 -7.41 -11.30
C ALA A 75 -4.20 -7.99 -12.61
N ARG A 76 -3.72 -7.51 -13.77
CA ARG A 76 -4.14 -8.02 -15.09
C ARG A 76 -3.80 -9.50 -15.27
N VAL A 77 -2.56 -9.90 -14.96
CA VAL A 77 -2.04 -11.22 -15.33
C VAL A 77 -2.16 -12.28 -14.23
N HIS A 78 -2.81 -11.95 -13.10
CA HIS A 78 -2.79 -12.84 -11.93
C HIS A 78 -3.51 -14.16 -12.17
N GLU A 79 -4.55 -14.17 -13.02
CA GLU A 79 -5.30 -15.37 -13.34
C GLU A 79 -4.46 -16.34 -14.19
N GLU A 80 -3.72 -15.83 -15.17
CA GLU A 80 -2.80 -16.64 -15.97
C GLU A 80 -1.66 -17.22 -15.14
N VAL A 81 -1.10 -16.43 -14.20
CA VAL A 81 -0.12 -16.93 -13.24
C VAL A 81 -0.74 -18.02 -12.35
N ALA A 82 -2.00 -17.85 -11.94
CA ALA A 82 -2.69 -18.84 -11.12
C ALA A 82 -2.97 -20.15 -11.87
N GLN A 83 -3.23 -20.08 -13.17
CA GLN A 83 -3.37 -21.26 -14.03
C GLN A 83 -2.04 -21.98 -14.25
N ALA A 84 -0.94 -21.24 -14.37
CA ALA A 84 0.39 -21.83 -14.57
C ALA A 84 0.97 -22.46 -13.29
N LEU A 85 0.69 -21.87 -12.12
CA LEU A 85 1.17 -22.34 -10.82
C LEU A 85 -0.01 -22.90 -10.02
N SER A 86 -0.25 -24.21 -10.09
CA SER A 86 -1.39 -24.85 -9.42
C SER A 86 -1.27 -24.85 -7.89
N ASP A 87 -0.05 -24.84 -7.35
CA ASP A 87 0.20 -24.79 -5.90
C ASP A 87 0.12 -23.36 -5.34
N ALA A 88 -0.58 -23.19 -4.21
CA ALA A 88 -0.77 -21.89 -3.57
C ALA A 88 0.53 -21.33 -2.97
N THR A 89 1.41 -22.19 -2.47
CA THR A 89 2.69 -21.77 -1.90
C THR A 89 3.61 -21.25 -2.99
N ALA A 90 3.71 -21.96 -4.12
CA ALA A 90 4.46 -21.53 -5.29
C ALA A 90 3.99 -20.17 -5.83
N ARG A 91 2.66 -19.93 -5.90
CA ARG A 91 2.10 -18.62 -6.27
C ARG A 91 2.53 -17.51 -5.32
N ASN A 92 2.48 -17.75 -4.01
CA ASN A 92 2.88 -16.74 -3.03
C ASN A 92 4.38 -16.41 -3.15
N VAL A 93 5.24 -17.44 -3.25
CA VAL A 93 6.69 -17.26 -3.44
C VAL A 93 6.99 -16.49 -4.73
N PHE A 94 6.30 -16.83 -5.83
CA PHE A 94 6.43 -16.11 -7.09
C PHE A 94 6.11 -14.62 -6.93
N TRP A 95 4.96 -14.28 -6.34
CA TRP A 95 4.55 -12.90 -6.16
C TRP A 95 5.43 -12.12 -5.19
N GLN A 96 5.91 -12.73 -4.11
CA GLN A 96 6.88 -12.11 -3.21
C GLN A 96 8.18 -11.77 -3.96
N SER A 97 8.75 -12.74 -4.68
CA SER A 97 9.97 -12.54 -5.45
C SER A 97 9.80 -11.53 -6.60
N ALA A 98 8.64 -11.52 -7.26
CA ALA A 98 8.33 -10.53 -8.29
C ALA A 98 8.18 -9.13 -7.68
N ALA A 99 7.51 -9.00 -6.54
CA ALA A 99 7.37 -7.73 -5.85
C ALA A 99 8.73 -7.14 -5.42
N GLU A 100 9.64 -7.96 -4.90
CA GLU A 100 11.02 -7.55 -4.55
C GLU A 100 11.80 -7.11 -5.80
N ALA A 101 11.82 -7.92 -6.85
CA ALA A 101 12.56 -7.58 -8.07
C ALA A 101 11.99 -6.35 -8.80
N ALA A 102 10.70 -6.05 -8.64
CA ALA A 102 10.10 -4.85 -9.17
C ALA A 102 10.66 -3.57 -8.50
N PHE A 103 11.10 -3.63 -7.23
CA PHE A 103 11.80 -2.51 -6.59
C PHE A 103 13.17 -2.23 -7.20
N GLU A 104 13.88 -3.29 -7.59
CA GLU A 104 15.25 -3.19 -8.16
C GLU A 104 15.25 -2.71 -9.62
N ARG A 105 14.11 -2.85 -10.31
CA ARG A 105 13.99 -2.61 -11.75
C ARG A 105 13.87 -1.14 -12.14
N ASP A 106 13.41 -0.25 -11.25
CA ASP A 106 13.00 1.13 -11.59
C ASP A 106 14.17 2.11 -11.87
N GLY A 107 15.27 1.62 -12.45
CA GLY A 107 16.43 2.40 -12.89
C GLY A 107 16.32 2.91 -14.34
N PRO A 108 17.29 3.73 -14.80
CA PRO A 108 17.32 4.25 -16.17
C PRO A 108 17.34 3.08 -17.18
N GLY A 109 16.27 2.94 -17.98
CA GLY A 109 16.12 1.85 -18.96
C GLY A 109 15.14 0.73 -18.59
N ALA A 110 14.34 0.88 -17.52
CA ALA A 110 13.24 -0.04 -17.21
C ALA A 110 12.25 -0.14 -18.39
N LEU A 111 12.02 -1.35 -18.94
CA LEU A 111 11.04 -1.55 -20.02
C LEU A 111 9.63 -1.27 -19.48
N ASP A 112 8.81 -0.58 -20.27
CA ASP A 112 7.41 -0.25 -19.97
C ASP A 112 6.47 -1.48 -19.97
N ASP A 113 6.92 -2.63 -20.51
CA ASP A 113 6.13 -3.85 -20.60
C ASP A 113 6.30 -4.75 -19.36
N TRP A 114 5.50 -4.46 -18.34
CA TRP A 114 5.46 -5.21 -17.09
C TRP A 114 4.81 -6.59 -17.25
N ASP A 115 3.86 -6.76 -18.16
CA ASP A 115 3.16 -8.03 -18.40
C ASP A 115 4.17 -9.06 -18.95
N ALA A 116 4.92 -8.68 -20.00
CA ALA A 116 5.97 -9.52 -20.57
C ALA A 116 7.07 -9.84 -19.55
N TRP A 117 7.39 -8.91 -18.66
CA TRP A 117 8.36 -9.13 -17.59
C TRP A 117 7.87 -10.17 -16.56
N ILE A 118 6.62 -10.07 -16.09
CA ILE A 118 6.01 -11.04 -15.15
C ILE A 118 5.99 -12.43 -15.79
N PHE A 119 5.50 -12.55 -17.02
CA PHE A 119 5.51 -13.84 -17.73
C PHE A 119 6.92 -14.36 -18.01
N GLY A 120 7.89 -13.47 -18.24
CA GLY A 120 9.30 -13.83 -18.36
C GLY A 120 9.87 -14.44 -17.09
N ARG A 121 9.45 -13.98 -15.91
CA ARG A 121 9.81 -14.58 -14.62
C ARG A 121 9.11 -15.92 -14.41
N LEU A 122 7.84 -16.01 -14.79
CA LEU A 122 7.05 -17.24 -14.66
C LEU A 122 7.67 -18.41 -15.44
N ARG A 123 8.27 -18.15 -16.61
CA ARG A 123 8.95 -19.18 -17.43
C ARG A 123 10.33 -19.61 -16.89
N LYS A 124 10.90 -18.86 -15.94
CA LYS A 124 12.25 -19.10 -15.40
C LYS A 124 12.25 -19.78 -14.02
N GLY A 125 11.11 -19.79 -13.33
CA GLY A 125 10.89 -20.56 -12.09
C GLY A 125 10.29 -21.92 -12.40
#